data_AF-A0A5K7XEB7-F1
#
_entry.id   AF-A0A5K7XEB7-F1
#
_cell.length_a   1.000
_cell.length_b   1.000
_cell.length_c   1.000
_cell.angle_alpha   90.00
_cell.angle_beta   90.00
_cell.angle_gamma   90.00
#
_symmetry.space_group_name_H-M   'P 1'
#
loop_
_entity.id
_entity.type
_entity.pdbx_description
1 polymer ?
#
loop_
_entity_poly.entity_id
_entity_poly.type
_entity_poly.pdbx_seq_one_letter_code
_entity_poly.pdbx_strand_id
1 'polypeptide(L)'
;MRRMLPAIWEWLRSWFVQPVRPLQTIHVEELPDKLDPKAVYVLGEGKHLWFVAMLCPCGCNQVLQVSLLPDAKPRWKLIEHATDGSITLQPSVWRKIGCRSHFFLRRGLIQWCRDR
;
A
#
# COMPACT_ATOMS: atom_id res chain seq x y z
N MET A 1 -18.22 -28.78 -32.17
CA MET A 1 -17.69 -27.47 -32.59
C MET A 1 -18.70 -26.38 -32.23
N ARG A 2 -18.46 -25.65 -31.13
CA ARG A 2 -18.92 -24.27 -30.86
C ARG A 2 -18.59 -23.92 -29.40
N ARG A 3 -17.37 -23.41 -29.18
CA ARG A 3 -17.01 -22.67 -27.97
C ARG A 3 -17.59 -21.26 -28.11
N MET A 4 -18.82 -21.08 -27.65
CA MET A 4 -19.43 -19.78 -27.35
C MET A 4 -19.87 -19.97 -25.89
N LEU A 5 -19.32 -19.33 -24.87
CA LEU A 5 -19.39 -17.88 -24.61
C LEU A 5 -18.38 -17.52 -23.49
N PRO A 6 -17.17 -17.01 -23.77
CA PRO A 6 -16.29 -16.47 -22.72
C PRO A 6 -16.69 -15.05 -22.30
N ALA A 7 -17.34 -14.29 -23.19
CA ALA A 7 -17.59 -12.86 -22.99
C ALA A 7 -18.59 -12.53 -21.86
N ILE A 8 -19.65 -13.34 -21.68
CA ILE A 8 -20.67 -13.10 -20.65
C ILE A 8 -20.12 -13.31 -19.24
N TRP A 9 -19.17 -14.24 -19.07
CA TRP A 9 -18.53 -14.54 -17.79
C TRP A 9 -17.55 -13.44 -17.36
N GLU A 10 -16.80 -12.86 -18.31
CA GLU A 10 -15.93 -11.71 -18.06
C GLU A 10 -16.74 -10.45 -17.72
N TRP A 11 -17.88 -10.26 -18.38
CA TRP A 11 -18.81 -9.16 -18.12
C TRP A 11 -19.45 -9.26 -16.73
N LEU A 12 -19.96 -10.44 -16.34
CA LEU A 12 -20.51 -10.69 -14.99
C LEU A 12 -19.46 -10.57 -13.88
N ARG A 13 -18.21 -11.00 -14.14
CA ARG A 13 -17.11 -10.81 -13.18
C ARG A 13 -16.84 -9.33 -12.92
N SER A 14 -16.92 -8.47 -13.92
CA SER A 14 -16.70 -7.02 -13.75
C SER A 14 -17.71 -6.36 -12.81
N TRP A 15 -18.90 -6.96 -12.60
CA TRP A 15 -19.89 -6.48 -11.65
C TRP A 15 -19.53 -6.77 -10.18
N PHE A 16 -18.67 -7.76 -9.94
CA PHE A 16 -18.25 -8.19 -8.60
C PHE A 16 -16.84 -7.75 -8.21
N VAL A 17 -16.05 -7.18 -9.13
CA VAL A 17 -14.74 -6.61 -8.78
C VAL A 17 -14.95 -5.18 -8.31
N GLN A 18 -14.98 -4.97 -7.00
CA GLN A 18 -14.96 -3.61 -6.46
C GLN A 18 -13.71 -2.88 -6.96
N PRO A 19 -13.83 -1.61 -7.42
CA PRO A 19 -12.68 -0.85 -7.87
C PRO A 19 -11.70 -0.70 -6.70
N VAL A 20 -10.45 -1.11 -6.91
CA VAL A 20 -9.38 -0.93 -5.93
C VAL A 20 -9.17 0.57 -5.74
N ARG A 21 -9.50 1.09 -4.57
CA ARG A 21 -9.31 2.51 -4.25
C ARG A 21 -7.89 2.74 -3.73
N PRO A 22 -7.22 3.82 -4.15
CA PRO A 22 -5.93 4.19 -3.59
C PRO A 22 -6.08 4.54 -2.10
N LEU A 23 -5.05 4.21 -1.33
CA LEU A 23 -4.92 4.64 0.06
C LEU A 23 -4.75 6.16 0.12
N GLN A 24 -5.43 6.78 1.07
CA GLN A 24 -5.31 8.19 1.35
C GLN A 24 -4.00 8.47 2.10
N THR A 25 -3.18 9.37 1.58
CA THR A 25 -1.97 9.84 2.26
C THR A 25 -2.36 10.85 3.34
N ILE A 26 -1.84 10.66 4.56
CA ILE A 26 -2.04 11.58 5.69
C ILE A 26 -0.68 11.88 6.31
N HIS A 27 -0.31 13.15 6.43
CA HIS A 27 0.91 13.56 7.11
C HIS A 27 0.62 13.86 8.57
N VAL A 28 1.41 13.28 9.46
CA VAL A 28 1.26 13.45 10.91
C VAL A 28 2.64 13.50 11.57
N GLU A 29 2.76 14.23 12.68
CA GLU A 29 3.98 14.18 13.49
C GLU A 29 3.99 12.93 14.39
N GLU A 30 2.81 12.56 14.90
CA GLU A 30 2.61 11.38 15.75
C GLU A 30 1.56 10.43 15.18
N LEU A 31 1.77 9.12 15.36
CA LEU A 31 0.83 8.11 14.89
C LEU A 31 -0.44 8.13 15.75
N PRO A 32 -1.65 8.18 15.17
CA PRO A 32 -2.88 8.11 15.96
C PRO A 32 -3.04 6.72 16.60
N ASP A 33 -3.74 6.66 17.73
CA ASP A 33 -4.07 5.40 18.43
C ASP A 33 -4.85 4.41 17.55
N LYS A 34 -5.64 4.94 16.60
CA LYS A 34 -6.46 4.15 15.68
C LYS A 34 -6.12 4.52 14.24
N LEU A 35 -5.66 3.53 13.49
CA LEU A 35 -5.33 3.68 12.07
C LEU A 35 -6.53 3.29 11.19
N ASP A 36 -6.79 4.06 10.15
CA ASP A 36 -7.76 3.71 9.11
C ASP A 36 -7.15 2.72 8.11
N PRO A 37 -7.79 1.56 7.81
CA PRO A 37 -7.34 0.63 6.78
C PRO A 37 -7.22 1.22 5.37
N LYS A 38 -7.85 2.37 5.11
CA LYS A 38 -7.84 3.07 3.83
C LYS A 38 -6.81 4.21 3.78
N ALA A 39 -5.99 4.36 4.83
CA ALA A 39 -5.00 5.42 4.92
C ALA A 39 -3.57 4.89 5.02
N VAL A 40 -2.64 5.74 4.62
CA VAL A 40 -1.21 5.59 4.83
C VAL A 40 -0.68 6.86 5.47
N TYR A 41 -0.02 6.71 6.61
CA TYR A 41 0.45 7.80 7.45
C TYR A 41 1.93 8.04 7.19
N VAL A 42 2.28 9.23 6.75
CA VAL A 42 3.66 9.68 6.57
C VAL A 42 4.05 10.46 7.82
N LEU A 43 4.99 9.92 8.59
CA LEU A 43 5.46 10.51 9.82
C LEU A 43 6.70 11.37 9.59
N GLY A 44 6.63 12.62 10.02
CA GLY A 44 7.73 13.56 9.87
C GLY A 44 7.32 15.00 10.10
N GLU A 45 8.32 15.87 10.08
CA GLU A 45 8.14 17.32 10.19
C GLU A 45 8.87 18.02 9.03
N GLY A 46 8.13 18.83 8.28
CA GLY A 46 8.64 19.55 7.11
C GLY A 46 9.25 18.60 6.07
N LYS A 47 10.57 18.67 5.89
CA LYS A 47 11.33 17.82 4.95
C LYS A 47 11.91 16.55 5.58
N HIS A 48 11.82 16.42 6.91
CA HIS A 48 12.40 15.30 7.65
C HIS A 48 11.33 14.25 7.90
N LEU A 49 11.33 13.20 7.06
CA LEU A 49 10.40 12.08 7.18
C LEU A 49 11.09 10.89 7.86
N TRP A 50 10.45 10.34 8.88
CA TRP A 50 11.02 9.27 9.69
C TRP A 50 10.49 7.90 9.26
N PHE A 51 9.17 7.75 9.15
CA PHE A 51 8.53 6.46 8.86
C PHE A 51 7.27 6.63 8.02
N VAL A 52 6.85 5.56 7.36
CA VAL A 52 5.48 5.40 6.89
C VAL A 52 4.82 4.30 7.70
N ALA A 53 3.60 4.56 8.17
CA ALA A 53 2.80 3.62 8.90
C ALA A 53 1.46 3.33 8.20
N MET A 54 1.02 2.08 8.23
CA MET A 54 -0.28 1.68 7.71
C MET A 54 -0.71 0.34 8.30
N LEU A 55 -2.01 0.04 8.27
CA LEU A 55 -2.46 -1.32 8.54
C LEU A 55 -2.03 -2.26 7.41
N CYS A 56 -1.63 -3.47 7.79
CA CYS A 56 -1.17 -4.46 6.83
C CYS A 56 -2.30 -4.78 5.82
N PRO A 57 -2.04 -4.61 4.50
CA PRO A 57 -3.09 -4.72 3.50
C PRO A 57 -3.59 -6.15 3.29
N CYS A 58 -2.98 -7.15 3.93
CA CYS A 58 -3.49 -8.53 3.90
C CYS A 58 -4.71 -8.74 4.81
N GLY A 59 -5.07 -7.76 5.65
CA GLY A 59 -6.21 -7.86 6.56
C GLY A 59 -5.89 -8.44 7.95
N CYS A 60 -4.62 -8.75 8.26
CA CYS A 60 -4.25 -9.24 9.60
C CYS A 60 -4.29 -8.18 10.72
N ASN A 61 -4.68 -6.94 10.39
CA ASN A 61 -4.81 -5.81 11.30
C ASN A 61 -3.53 -5.42 12.08
N GLN A 62 -2.38 -5.88 11.63
CA GLN A 62 -1.08 -5.51 12.19
C GLN A 62 -0.61 -4.18 11.60
N VAL A 63 -0.04 -3.32 12.43
CA VAL A 63 0.58 -2.07 11.96
C VAL A 63 1.91 -2.40 11.29
N LEU A 64 2.07 -1.94 10.06
CA LEU A 64 3.35 -1.92 9.36
C LEU A 64 3.95 -0.53 9.56
N GLN A 65 5.18 -0.48 10.04
CA GLN A 65 6.01 0.72 10.04
C GLN A 65 7.25 0.47 9.19
N VAL A 66 7.48 1.31 8.20
CA VAL A 66 8.65 1.23 7.31
C VAL A 66 9.47 2.50 7.45
N SER A 67 10.78 2.34 7.58
CA SER A 67 11.69 3.47 7.82
C SER A 67 11.98 4.23 6.53
N LEU A 68 11.93 5.56 6.60
CA LEU A 68 12.37 6.49 5.56
C LEU A 68 13.75 7.09 5.85
N LEU A 69 14.29 6.84 7.05
CA LEU A 69 15.58 7.38 7.47
C LEU A 69 16.73 6.87 6.57
N PRO A 70 17.67 7.75 6.19
CA PRO A 70 18.74 7.41 5.24
C PRO A 70 19.68 6.31 5.77
N ASP A 71 19.88 6.27 7.09
CA ASP A 71 20.81 5.36 7.78
C ASP A 71 20.17 4.05 8.25
N ALA A 72 18.84 3.94 8.18
CA ALA A 72 18.13 2.73 8.58
C ALA A 72 18.29 1.60 7.55
N LYS A 73 18.25 0.35 8.02
CA LYS A 73 18.21 -0.83 7.16
C LYS A 73 17.14 -1.81 7.66
N PRO A 74 16.17 -2.21 6.82
CA PRO A 74 15.88 -1.70 5.47
C PRO A 74 15.37 -0.24 5.47
N ARG A 75 15.60 0.48 4.36
CA ARG A 75 15.08 1.83 4.11
C ARG A 75 14.19 1.87 2.87
N TRP A 76 13.22 2.77 2.88
CA TRP A 76 12.37 3.07 1.75
C TRP A 76 12.53 4.53 1.31
N LYS A 77 12.47 4.73 0.00
CA LYS A 77 12.28 6.03 -0.63
C LYS A 77 10.79 6.27 -0.79
N LEU A 78 10.32 7.39 -0.25
CA LEU A 78 8.99 7.92 -0.50
C LEU A 78 9.02 8.82 -1.75
N ILE A 79 8.02 8.66 -2.62
CA ILE A 79 7.78 9.56 -3.75
C ILE A 79 6.34 10.03 -3.65
N GLU A 80 6.16 11.33 -3.47
CA GLU A 80 4.85 11.99 -3.47
C GLU A 80 4.52 12.46 -4.90
N HIS A 81 3.31 12.16 -5.38
CA HIS A 81 2.84 12.56 -6.69
C HIS A 81 2.00 13.84 -6.56
N ALA A 82 2.54 14.97 -7.01
CA ALA A 82 1.89 16.28 -6.89
C ALA A 82 0.52 16.37 -7.61
N THR A 83 0.25 15.49 -8.58
CA THR A 83 -0.98 15.50 -9.37
C THR A 83 -2.20 15.01 -8.59
N ASP A 84 -2.03 14.07 -7.66
CA ASP A 84 -3.13 13.40 -6.95
C ASP A 84 -2.89 13.25 -5.43
N GLY A 85 -1.74 13.70 -4.92
CA GLY A 85 -1.36 13.57 -3.51
C GLY A 85 -1.05 12.13 -3.07
N SER A 86 -1.00 11.18 -4.02
CA SER A 86 -0.72 9.79 -3.71
C SER A 86 0.77 9.57 -3.49
N ILE A 87 1.11 8.45 -2.83
CA ILE A 87 2.51 8.08 -2.59
C ILE A 87 2.91 6.77 -3.25
N THR A 88 4.20 6.67 -3.56
CA THR A 88 4.88 5.44 -3.94
C THR A 88 6.01 5.17 -2.95
N LEU A 89 6.12 3.93 -2.48
CA LEU A 89 7.25 3.43 -1.70
C LEU A 89 8.16 2.56 -2.57
N GLN A 90 9.47 2.76 -2.43
CA GLN A 90 10.50 1.95 -3.09
C GLN A 90 11.58 1.55 -2.10
N PRO A 91 11.98 0.28 -1.99
CA PRO A 91 11.54 -0.87 -2.80
C PRO A 91 10.17 -1.43 -2.33
N SER A 92 9.83 -2.66 -2.71
CA SER A 92 8.67 -3.38 -2.17
C SER A 92 8.75 -3.49 -0.64
N VAL A 93 7.59 -3.55 0.01
CA VAL A 93 7.48 -3.88 1.44
C VAL A 93 7.38 -5.39 1.58
N TRP A 94 8.33 -5.99 2.28
CA TRP A 94 8.33 -7.42 2.59
C TRP A 94 8.40 -7.63 4.10
N ARG A 95 7.28 -8.07 4.67
CA ARG A 95 7.24 -8.45 6.08
C ARG A 95 7.84 -9.85 6.22
N LYS A 96 8.95 -10.00 6.94
CA LYS A 96 9.59 -11.32 7.12
C LYS A 96 8.96 -12.19 8.21
N ILE A 97 8.23 -11.56 9.15
CA ILE A 97 7.61 -12.20 10.33
C ILE A 97 6.09 -11.98 10.29
N GLY A 98 5.30 -12.92 10.80
CA GLY A 98 3.83 -12.82 10.82
C GLY A 98 3.19 -13.22 9.49
N CYS A 99 2.30 -12.39 8.95
CA CYS A 99 1.53 -12.70 7.73
C CYS A 99 2.36 -12.79 6.44
N ARG A 100 3.66 -12.50 6.50
CA ARG A 100 4.60 -12.59 5.37
C ARG A 100 4.18 -11.85 4.10
N SER A 101 3.39 -10.77 4.26
CA SER A 101 2.89 -9.97 3.13
C SER A 101 4.03 -9.35 2.34
N HIS A 102 3.99 -9.49 1.01
CA HIS A 102 4.95 -8.89 0.08
C HIS A 102 4.21 -8.12 -1.02
N PHE A 103 4.42 -6.82 -1.07
CA PHE A 103 3.71 -5.94 -2.01
C PHE A 103 4.52 -4.68 -2.35
N PHE A 104 4.15 -4.02 -3.43
CA PHE A 104 4.53 -2.64 -3.72
C PHE A 104 3.37 -1.70 -3.38
N LEU A 105 3.69 -0.52 -2.82
CA LEU A 105 2.76 0.60 -2.72
C LEU A 105 3.12 1.60 -3.82
N ARG A 106 2.24 1.79 -4.82
CA ARG A 106 2.48 2.71 -5.93
C ARG A 106 1.25 3.56 -6.18
N ARG A 107 1.40 4.89 -6.13
CA ARG A 107 0.30 5.84 -6.27
C ARG A 107 -0.90 5.48 -5.38
N GLY A 108 -0.62 5.18 -4.11
CA GLY A 108 -1.62 4.74 -3.14
C GLY A 108 -2.18 3.33 -3.35
N LEU A 109 -1.83 2.62 -4.43
CA LEU A 109 -2.35 1.30 -4.74
C LEU A 109 -1.41 0.18 -4.26
N ILE A 110 -2.00 -0.85 -3.67
CA ILE A 110 -1.30 -2.08 -3.28
C ILE A 110 -1.21 -3.03 -4.47
N GLN A 111 0.02 -3.33 -4.88
CA GLN A 111 0.34 -4.28 -5.93
C GLN A 111 1.06 -5.48 -5.30
N TRP A 112 0.34 -6.58 -5.14
CA TRP A 112 0.89 -7.80 -4.55
C TRP A 112 2.00 -8.39 -5.42
N CYS A 113 3.11 -8.77 -4.79
CA CYS A 113 4.10 -9.60 -5.44
C CYS A 113 3.48 -10.98 -5.67
N ARG A 114 3.65 -11.52 -6.87
CA ARG A 114 3.33 -12.93 -7.11
C ARG A 114 4.51 -13.74 -6.56
N ASP A 115 4.24 -14.67 -5.66
CA ASP A 115 5.20 -15.70 -5.33
C ASP A 115 5.57 -16.43 -6.64
N ARG A 116 6.86 -16.54 -6.89
CA ARG A 116 7.41 -17.28 -8.02
C ARG A 116 7.78 -18.69 -7.57
#